data_AF-A0AB74HE14-F1
#
_entry.id   AF-A0AB74HE14-F1
#
_cell.length_a   1.000
_cell.length_b   1.000
_cell.length_c   1.000
_cell.angle_alpha   90.00
_cell.angle_beta   90.00
_cell.angle_gamma   90.00
#
_symmetry.space_group_name_H-M   'P 1'
#
loop_
_entity.id
_entity.type
_entity.pdbx_description
1 polymer ?
#
loop_
_entity_poly.entity_id
_entity_poly.type
_entity_poly.pdbx_seq_one_letter_code
_entity_poly.pdbx_strand_id
1 'polypeptide(L)'
;MWASPYDAAELLEQFRNAVVSLAEQQRTGLPDSARVLDILQLRKGTELAALGGDWPAMGVRLVGGAWTLDARQFDLWAQGQISIFRRRAATGRTPASSASVQSKLNLF
;
A
#
# COMPACT_ATOMS: atom_id res chain seq x y z
N MET A 1 -0.19 17.02 1.66
CA MET A 1 -0.24 16.51 3.05
C MET A 1 -1.26 15.38 3.05
N TRP A 2 -0.83 14.12 3.19
CA TRP A 2 -1.79 13.01 3.32
C TRP A 2 -2.47 13.14 4.69
N ALA A 3 -3.79 13.26 4.70
CA ALA A 3 -4.53 13.81 5.84
C ALA A 3 -4.70 12.82 7.01
N SER A 4 -4.45 11.52 6.81
CA SER A 4 -4.44 10.52 7.87
C SER A 4 -3.79 9.21 7.38
N PRO A 5 -3.16 8.41 8.26
CA PRO A 5 -2.77 7.04 7.91
C PRO A 5 -3.95 6.18 7.42
N TYR A 6 -5.18 6.53 7.76
CA TYR A 6 -6.37 5.88 7.21
C TYR A 6 -6.54 6.19 5.71
N ASP A 7 -6.40 7.44 5.31
CA ASP A 7 -6.51 7.85 3.90
C ASP A 7 -5.40 7.23 3.04
N ALA A 8 -4.20 7.07 3.62
CA ALA A 8 -3.10 6.37 2.96
C ALA A 8 -3.42 4.88 2.71
N ALA A 9 -4.11 4.22 3.65
CA ALA A 9 -4.54 2.84 3.48
C ALA A 9 -5.59 2.71 2.38
N GLU A 10 -6.61 3.59 2.38
CA GLU A 10 -7.68 3.58 1.39
C GLU A 10 -7.16 3.91 -0.02
N LEU A 11 -6.24 4.86 -0.14
CA LEU A 11 -5.60 5.19 -1.42
C LEU A 11 -4.78 4.00 -1.95
N LEU A 12 -3.99 3.37 -1.08
CA LEU A 12 -3.19 2.22 -1.49
C LEU A 12 -4.07 1.01 -1.85
N GLU A 13 -5.21 0.83 -1.17
CA GLU A 13 -6.19 -0.21 -1.50
C GLU A 13 -6.82 0.03 -2.89
N GLN A 14 -7.13 1.29 -3.25
CA GLN A 14 -7.61 1.65 -4.58
C GLN A 14 -6.56 1.33 -5.67
N PHE A 15 -5.30 1.74 -5.46
CA PHE A 15 -4.22 1.43 -6.40
C PHE A 15 -4.00 -0.08 -6.55
N ARG A 16 -3.98 -0.82 -5.44
CA ARG A 16 -3.88 -2.28 -5.42
C ARG A 16 -4.97 -2.90 -6.28
N ASN A 17 -6.23 -2.57 -6.02
CA ASN A 17 -7.37 -3.16 -6.73
C ASN A 17 -7.33 -2.86 -8.23
N ALA A 18 -6.95 -1.63 -8.61
CA ALA A 18 -6.83 -1.24 -10.01
C ALA A 18 -5.70 -1.99 -10.74
N VAL A 19 -4.52 -2.14 -10.13
CA VAL A 19 -3.40 -2.89 -10.75
C VAL A 19 -3.73 -4.38 -10.87
N VAL A 20 -4.33 -4.99 -9.84
CA VAL A 20 -4.74 -6.40 -9.89
C VAL A 20 -5.80 -6.62 -10.96
N SER A 21 -6.82 -5.76 -11.01
CA SER A 21 -7.87 -5.86 -12.03
C SER A 21 -7.31 -5.68 -13.44
N LEU A 22 -6.37 -4.75 -13.65
CA LEU A 22 -5.70 -4.57 -14.94
C LEU A 22 -4.93 -5.84 -15.35
N ALA A 23 -4.19 -6.45 -14.44
CA ALA A 23 -3.45 -7.68 -14.67
C ALA A 23 -4.38 -8.85 -15.05
N GLU A 24 -5.52 -8.98 -14.36
CA GLU A 24 -6.55 -9.97 -14.66
C GLU A 24 -7.19 -9.73 -16.03
N GLN A 25 -7.55 -8.48 -16.35
CA GLN A 25 -8.12 -8.10 -17.65
C GLN A 25 -7.16 -8.42 -18.81
N GLN A 26 -5.86 -8.18 -18.61
CA GLN A 26 -4.81 -8.47 -19.59
C GLN A 26 -4.33 -9.93 -19.56
N ARG A 27 -4.80 -10.74 -18.60
CA ARG A 27 -4.37 -12.13 -18.36
C ARG A 27 -2.85 -12.27 -18.28
N THR A 28 -2.21 -11.34 -17.58
CA THR A 28 -0.74 -11.26 -17.42
C THR A 28 -0.38 -10.98 -15.98
N GLY A 29 0.79 -11.46 -15.53
CA GLY A 29 1.38 -11.05 -14.25
C GLY A 29 2.11 -9.71 -14.31
N LEU A 30 2.37 -9.21 -15.53
CA LEU A 30 3.11 -7.98 -15.81
C LEU A 30 2.21 -7.06 -16.64
N PRO A 31 1.32 -6.28 -16.00
CA PRO A 31 0.42 -5.38 -16.70
C PRO A 31 1.14 -4.30 -17.51
N ASP A 32 0.41 -3.70 -18.45
CA ASP A 32 0.92 -2.63 -19.31
C ASP A 32 1.48 -1.45 -18.51
N SER A 33 2.72 -1.07 -18.82
CA SER A 33 3.46 -0.03 -18.10
C SER A 33 2.77 1.34 -18.11
N ALA A 34 2.20 1.77 -19.24
CA ALA A 34 1.54 3.08 -19.31
C ALA A 34 0.28 3.12 -18.45
N ARG A 35 -0.48 2.03 -18.44
CA ARG A 35 -1.68 1.89 -17.59
C ARG A 35 -1.32 1.79 -16.11
N VAL A 36 -0.22 1.12 -15.75
CA VAL A 36 0.29 1.10 -14.37
C VAL A 36 0.68 2.50 -13.90
N LEU A 37 1.38 3.28 -14.73
CA LEU A 37 1.74 4.65 -14.40
C LEU A 37 0.51 5.53 -14.18
N ASP A 38 -0.50 5.41 -15.05
CA ASP A 38 -1.78 6.13 -14.91
C ASP A 38 -2.51 5.78 -13.61
N ILE A 39 -2.62 4.49 -13.26
CA ILE A 39 -3.23 4.03 -12.01
C ILE A 39 -2.52 4.63 -10.79
N LEU A 40 -1.19 4.60 -10.79
CA LEU A 40 -0.37 5.11 -9.69
C LEU A 40 -0.20 6.64 -9.72
N GLN A 41 -0.82 7.32 -10.69
CA GLN A 41 -0.72 8.76 -10.89
C GLN A 41 0.74 9.24 -11.07
N LEU A 42 1.56 8.41 -11.72
CA LEU A 42 2.95 8.69 -12.06
C LEU A 42 3.07 9.19 -13.49
N ARG A 43 3.99 10.12 -13.74
CA ARG A 43 4.19 10.70 -15.07
C ARG A 43 5.25 9.95 -15.88
N LYS A 44 6.22 9.32 -15.20
CA LYS A 44 7.38 8.68 -15.84
C LYS A 44 7.71 7.33 -15.22
N GLY A 45 8.18 6.40 -16.06
CA GLY A 45 8.67 5.10 -15.60
C GLY A 45 9.82 5.20 -14.59
N THR A 46 10.64 6.25 -14.63
CA THR A 46 11.71 6.48 -13.65
C THR A 46 11.19 6.77 -12.25
N GLU A 47 9.99 7.33 -12.11
CA GLU A 47 9.36 7.54 -10.81
C GLU A 47 8.92 6.19 -10.23
N LEU A 48 8.39 5.30 -11.07
CA LEU A 48 8.10 3.92 -10.67
C LEU A 48 9.38 3.16 -10.29
N ALA A 49 10.47 3.36 -11.04
CA ALA A 49 11.78 2.79 -10.71
C ALA A 49 12.29 3.28 -9.35
N ALA A 50 12.13 4.57 -9.04
CA ALA A 50 12.49 5.15 -7.75
C ALA A 50 11.68 4.53 -6.61
N LEU A 51 10.36 4.39 -6.78
CA LEU A 51 9.52 3.67 -5.81
C LEU A 51 9.97 2.23 -5.60
N GLY A 52 10.38 1.54 -6.67
CA GLY A 52 10.95 0.19 -6.58
C GLY A 52 12.29 0.15 -5.84
N GLY A 53 13.09 1.22 -5.92
CA GLY A 53 14.33 1.38 -5.15
C GLY A 53 14.06 1.57 -3.66
N ASP A 54 13.08 2.41 -3.31
CA ASP A 54 12.67 2.64 -1.93
C ASP A 54 11.94 1.43 -1.33
N TRP A 55 11.18 0.70 -2.15
CA TRP A 55 10.37 -0.45 -1.77
C TRP A 55 10.63 -1.66 -2.68
N PRO A 56 11.75 -2.38 -2.49
CA PRO A 56 12.10 -3.51 -3.36
C PRO A 56 11.05 -4.63 -3.41
N ALA A 57 10.31 -4.81 -2.32
CA ALA A 57 9.23 -5.80 -2.21
C ALA A 57 7.97 -5.43 -3.02
N MET A 58 7.86 -4.19 -3.53
CA MET A 58 6.73 -3.70 -4.32
C MET A 58 6.59 -4.42 -5.67
N GLY A 59 7.66 -5.06 -6.16
CA GLY A 59 7.64 -5.84 -7.39
C GLY A 59 7.80 -5.02 -8.67
N VAL A 60 8.48 -3.86 -8.60
CA VAL A 60 8.81 -3.07 -9.80
C VAL A 60 9.80 -3.84 -10.69
N ARG A 61 9.52 -3.94 -11.99
CA ARG A 61 10.35 -4.64 -12.97
C ARG A 61 10.56 -3.82 -14.22
N LEU A 62 11.74 -3.96 -14.83
CA LEU A 62 12.05 -3.43 -16.15
C LEU A 62 11.80 -4.52 -17.20
N VAL A 63 10.86 -4.30 -18.12
CA VAL A 63 10.49 -5.26 -19.17
C VAL A 63 10.47 -4.53 -20.50
N GLY A 64 11.27 -5.01 -21.47
CA GLY A 64 11.33 -4.40 -22.80
C GLY A 64 11.72 -2.91 -22.81
N GLY A 65 12.45 -2.45 -21.79
CA GLY A 65 12.83 -1.04 -21.63
C GLY A 65 11.80 -0.16 -20.91
N ALA A 66 10.66 -0.71 -20.50
CA ALA A 66 9.62 0.00 -19.74
C ALA A 66 9.51 -0.54 -18.30
N TRP A 67 9.36 0.36 -17.34
CA TRP A 67 9.11 0.01 -15.94
C TRP A 67 7.64 -0.35 -15.74
N THR A 68 7.38 -1.48 -15.11
CA THR A 68 6.04 -1.96 -14.74
C THR A 68 6.06 -2.63 -13.35
N LEU A 69 4.94 -3.17 -12.90
CA LEU A 69 4.81 -3.95 -11.68
C LEU A 69 4.56 -5.43 -12.01
N ASP A 70 5.11 -6.31 -11.18
CA ASP A 70 4.55 -7.65 -11.00
C ASP A 70 3.29 -7.53 -10.13
N ALA A 71 2.13 -7.84 -10.72
CA ALA A 71 0.85 -7.63 -10.08
C ALA A 71 0.68 -8.45 -8.80
N ARG A 72 1.25 -9.65 -8.75
CA ARG A 72 1.17 -10.53 -7.56
C ARG A 72 2.07 -10.02 -6.45
N GLN A 73 3.29 -9.61 -6.77
CA GLN A 73 4.20 -9.05 -5.77
C GLN A 73 3.66 -7.73 -5.22
N PHE A 74 3.15 -6.86 -6.10
CA PHE A 74 2.52 -5.61 -5.72
C PHE A 74 1.30 -5.84 -4.82
N ASP A 75 0.44 -6.81 -5.15
CA ASP A 75 -0.73 -7.18 -4.34
C ASP A 75 -0.33 -7.55 -2.90
N LEU A 76 0.62 -8.47 -2.76
CA LEU A 76 1.08 -8.94 -1.45
C LEU A 76 1.73 -7.82 -0.63
N TRP A 77 2.57 -7.01 -1.28
CA TRP A 77 3.21 -5.87 -0.62
C TRP A 77 2.18 -4.83 -0.18
N ALA A 78 1.22 -4.48 -1.04
CA ALA A 78 0.18 -3.51 -0.73
C ALA A 78 -0.70 -3.98 0.43
N GLN A 79 -1.10 -5.25 0.48
CA GLN A 79 -1.83 -5.83 1.62
C GLN A 79 -1.06 -5.65 2.94
N GLY A 80 0.25 -5.89 2.93
CA GLY A 80 1.11 -5.67 4.08
C GLY A 80 1.14 -4.21 4.55
N GLN A 81 1.31 -3.27 3.63
CA GLN A 81 1.33 -1.83 3.94
C GLN A 81 -0.03 -1.33 4.43
N ILE A 82 -1.13 -1.74 3.80
CA ILE A 82 -2.51 -1.40 4.20
C ILE A 82 -2.76 -1.87 5.64
N SER A 83 -2.34 -3.09 6.00
CA SER A 83 -2.44 -3.62 7.37
C SER A 83 -1.69 -2.74 8.38
N ILE A 84 -0.48 -2.30 8.04
CA ILE A 84 0.33 -1.39 8.87
C ILE A 84 -0.36 -0.03 9.03
N PHE A 85 -0.84 0.55 7.93
CA PHE A 85 -1.52 1.85 7.95
C PHE A 85 -2.80 1.82 8.77
N ARG A 86 -3.62 0.78 8.61
CA ARG A 86 -4.85 0.57 9.42
C ARG A 86 -4.52 0.40 10.90
N ARG A 87 -3.46 -0.35 11.24
CA ARG A 87 -3.01 -0.48 12.64
C ARG A 87 -2.58 0.86 13.23
N ARG A 88 -1.75 1.61 12.50
CA ARG A 88 -1.31 2.96 12.91
C ARG A 88 -2.47 3.92 13.06
N ALA A 89 -3.44 3.88 12.16
CA ALA A 89 -4.67 4.67 12.26
C ALA A 89 -5.47 4.30 13.52
N ALA A 90 -5.56 3.02 13.88
CA ALA A 90 -6.22 2.57 15.11
C ALA A 90 -5.44 3.02 16.37
N THR A 91 -4.11 3.02 16.35
CA THR A 91 -3.28 3.44 17.49
C THR A 91 -3.21 4.96 17.65
N GLY A 92 -3.29 5.72 16.56
CA GLY A 92 -3.39 7.19 16.57
C GLY A 92 -4.79 7.71 16.92
N ARG A 93 -5.76 6.81 17.06
CA ARG A 93 -7.15 7.07 17.45
C ARG A 93 -7.40 6.62 18.89
N THR A 94 -6.41 6.74 19.78
CA THR A 94 -6.65 6.67 21.21
C THR A 94 -7.68 7.75 21.57
N PRO A 95 -8.89 7.41 22.06
CA PRO A 95 -9.60 8.35 22.88
C PRO A 95 -8.71 8.63 24.10
N ALA A 96 -8.61 9.89 24.51
CA ALA A 96 -8.19 10.22 25.86
C ALA A 96 -9.21 9.60 26.83
N SER A 97 -9.05 8.31 27.16
CA SER A 97 -9.78 7.59 28.20
C SER A 97 -9.15 6.20 28.40
N SER A 98 -7.89 6.19 28.83
CA SER A 98 -7.41 5.15 29.74
C SER A 98 -7.13 5.78 31.10
N ALA A 99 -8.00 6.70 31.51
CA ALA A 99 -8.25 6.99 32.91
C ALA A 99 -9.50 6.20 33.33
N SER A 100 -9.32 4.91 33.59
CA SER A 100 -10.22 4.18 34.49
C SER A 100 -9.43 3.05 35.13
N VAL A 101 -8.76 3.44 36.22
CA VAL A 101 -8.48 2.65 37.41
C VAL A 101 -9.04 1.23 37.33
N GLN A 102 -8.21 0.25 36.96
CA GLN A 102 -8.49 -1.13 37.31
C GLN A 102 -7.89 -1.38 38.68
N SER A 103 -8.81 -1.47 39.64
CA SER A 103 -8.64 -1.51 41.08
C SER A 103 -7.50 -2.41 41.57
N LYS A 104 -6.74 -1.86 42.52
CA LYS A 104 -6.18 -2.63 43.65
C LYS A 104 -7.25 -3.58 44.16
N LEU A 105 -7.00 -4.89 44.12
CA LEU A 105 -7.55 -5.83 45.08
C LEU A 105 -6.66 -7.08 45.13
N ASN A 106 -6.38 -7.50 46.36
CA ASN A 106 -5.64 -8.67 46.83
C ASN A 106 -4.13 -8.50 47.04
N LEU A 107 -3.79 -8.09 48.26
CA LEU A 107 -2.86 -8.82 49.14
C LEU A 107 -2.88 -8.16 50.54
N PHE A 108 -3.87 -8.52 51.35
CA PHE A 108 -3.78 -8.65 52.81
C PHE A 108 -4.80 -9.70 53.24
#